data_AF-A0A183N075-F1
#
_entry.id   AF-A0A183N075-F1
#
_cell.length_a   1.000
_cell.length_b   1.000
_cell.length_c   1.000
_cell.angle_alpha   90.00
_cell.angle_beta   90.00
_cell.angle_gamma   90.00
#
_symmetry.space_group_name_H-M   'P 1'
#
loop_
_entity.id
_entity.type
_entity.pdbx_description
1 polymer ?
#
loop_
_entity_poly.entity_id
_entity_poly.type
_entity_poly.pdbx_seq_one_letter_code
_entity_poly.pdbx_strand_id
1 'polypeptide(L)'
;IQDLQFRTQTSNLETNEPASNGISVSSNWPKDGFPGVLVRSRILFMFLCFFLQASFLGSPVIDQSLVDLALKIPKCLSVSRVLVLYTGGTIGMKCVNGSYCSVENFFLPTLYKIHLNYLTEILTESDHIQTYALPIDKTGHRILYTIVEYWPLLDSSDLSMNEWKRIAQDIYAFYNEFDGFVVLHGTDTLAYTASALSFMLENLDKPVVLTGAQLPVFEFRSDGWNNFLGALMIAGGKYAICEVTVLFHDKLFRGSRIVKCSSNNFDAFESPNYPAIAELGTEITVNYDLIFRKPGLPKPFCIHTNLCQDVAILNIFPLISKEHIISMLSPPIKGMFVLFIKKMYIILLIIK
;
A
#
# COMPACT_ATOMS: atom_id res chain seq x y z
N ILE A 1 -47.85 18.99 -6.22
CA ILE A 1 -48.75 20.16 -6.38
C ILE A 1 -48.25 20.92 -7.60
N GLN A 2 -49.03 20.81 -8.69
CA GLN A 2 -49.11 21.65 -9.89
C GLN A 2 -47.88 21.88 -10.79
N ASP A 3 -47.97 21.26 -11.98
CA ASP A 3 -47.88 21.86 -13.33
C ASP A 3 -46.82 22.91 -13.63
N LEU A 4 -45.92 22.53 -14.55
CA LEU A 4 -45.50 23.39 -15.66
C LEU A 4 -45.04 22.51 -16.83
N GLN A 5 -45.94 22.34 -17.79
CA GLN A 5 -45.63 21.86 -19.14
C GLN A 5 -45.00 23.00 -19.95
N PHE A 6 -43.91 22.73 -20.66
CA PHE A 6 -43.62 23.40 -21.93
C PHE A 6 -43.20 22.36 -22.96
N ARG A 7 -44.07 22.19 -23.96
CA ARG A 7 -43.79 21.56 -25.26
C ARG A 7 -43.25 22.63 -26.19
N THR A 8 -42.18 22.32 -26.92
CA THR A 8 -41.96 22.82 -28.28
C THR A 8 -41.30 21.71 -29.11
N GLN A 9 -42.05 21.21 -30.08
CA GLN A 9 -41.56 20.45 -31.24
C GLN A 9 -41.23 21.45 -32.36
N THR A 10 -40.19 21.14 -33.15
CA THR A 10 -40.03 21.25 -34.63
C THR A 10 -38.52 21.22 -34.90
N SER A 11 -37.95 20.58 -35.93
CA SER A 11 -38.42 19.76 -37.04
C SER A 11 -37.18 19.24 -37.77
N ASN A 12 -37.32 18.07 -38.41
CA ASN A 12 -36.35 17.39 -39.26
C ASN A 12 -35.73 18.26 -40.36
N LEU A 13 -34.50 17.91 -40.77
CA LEU A 13 -34.06 17.92 -42.17
C LEU A 13 -32.94 16.86 -42.33
N GLU A 14 -33.32 15.74 -42.95
CA GLU A 14 -32.41 14.78 -43.58
C GLU A 14 -31.82 15.39 -44.86
N THR A 15 -30.61 15.01 -45.26
CA THR A 15 -30.31 14.45 -46.59
C THR A 15 -28.87 13.94 -46.71
N ASN A 16 -28.77 12.63 -47.01
CA ASN A 16 -27.94 11.96 -48.03
C ASN A 16 -26.40 11.89 -47.94
N GLU A 17 -25.92 10.65 -47.77
CA GLU A 17 -24.61 10.10 -48.18
C GLU A 17 -24.40 10.12 -49.73
N PRO A 18 -23.20 9.78 -50.23
CA PRO A 18 -22.88 8.36 -50.49
C PRO A 18 -21.43 7.90 -50.18
N ALA A 19 -21.36 6.68 -49.64
CA ALA A 19 -20.41 5.57 -49.86
C ALA A 19 -18.93 5.82 -50.26
N SER A 20 -17.99 5.20 -49.52
CA SER A 20 -17.23 4.04 -50.04
C SER A 20 -16.27 3.40 -49.03
N ASN A 21 -16.25 2.06 -49.10
CA ASN A 21 -15.19 1.11 -48.71
C ASN A 21 -15.06 0.70 -47.24
N GLY A 22 -15.82 -0.34 -46.91
CA GLY A 22 -15.63 -1.17 -45.73
C GLY A 22 -14.49 -2.18 -45.87
N ILE A 23 -13.98 -2.59 -44.72
CA ILE A 23 -13.44 -3.93 -44.46
C ILE A 23 -14.13 -4.40 -43.18
N SER A 24 -15.04 -5.36 -43.33
CA SER A 24 -15.73 -6.04 -42.22
C SER A 24 -14.94 -7.28 -41.83
N VAL A 25 -14.61 -7.41 -40.54
CA VAL A 25 -14.14 -8.68 -39.95
C VAL A 25 -15.28 -9.20 -39.08
N SER A 26 -15.98 -10.22 -39.59
CA SER A 26 -17.04 -10.94 -38.89
C SER A 26 -16.47 -11.81 -37.77
N SER A 27 -16.94 -11.63 -36.53
CA SER A 27 -16.76 -12.62 -35.45
C SER A 27 -18.11 -13.28 -35.14
N ASN A 28 -18.36 -14.41 -35.80
CA ASN A 28 -19.45 -15.31 -35.44
C ASN A 28 -19.03 -16.11 -34.20
N TRP A 29 -19.61 -15.79 -33.04
CA TRP A 29 -19.62 -16.66 -31.87
C TRP A 29 -20.98 -17.38 -31.81
N PRO A 30 -21.03 -18.72 -31.68
CA PRO A 30 -22.29 -19.41 -31.50
C PRO A 30 -22.85 -19.12 -30.11
N LYS A 31 -24.13 -18.72 -30.08
CA LYS A 31 -24.98 -18.76 -28.90
C LYS A 31 -25.40 -20.22 -28.70
N ASP A 32 -24.83 -20.91 -27.72
CA ASP A 32 -25.47 -22.04 -27.02
C ASP A 32 -24.69 -22.37 -25.74
N GLY A 33 -25.44 -22.58 -24.65
CA GLY A 33 -24.92 -22.67 -23.29
C GLY A 33 -24.26 -24.01 -22.94
N PHE A 34 -23.24 -23.93 -22.07
CA PHE A 34 -22.83 -25.03 -21.19
C PHE A 34 -22.54 -24.49 -19.78
N PRO A 35 -23.00 -25.16 -18.71
CA PRO A 35 -22.92 -24.66 -17.34
C PRO A 35 -21.63 -25.10 -16.63
N GLY A 36 -21.14 -24.28 -15.69
CA GLY A 36 -20.56 -24.81 -14.45
C GLY A 36 -19.05 -25.10 -14.33
N VAL A 37 -18.17 -24.63 -15.23
CA VAL A 37 -16.71 -24.89 -15.10
C VAL A 37 -15.83 -23.62 -15.05
N LEU A 38 -16.38 -22.42 -15.31
CA LEU A 38 -15.56 -21.22 -15.48
C LEU A 38 -15.02 -20.55 -14.19
N VAL A 39 -15.50 -20.91 -13.00
CA VAL A 39 -15.09 -20.22 -11.75
C VAL A 39 -13.73 -20.72 -11.22
N ARG A 40 -13.37 -21.99 -11.45
CA ARG A 40 -12.04 -22.52 -11.10
C ARG A 40 -10.93 -22.06 -12.04
N SER A 41 -11.27 -21.74 -13.29
CA SER A 41 -10.32 -21.30 -14.31
C SER A 41 -9.77 -19.89 -14.06
N ARG A 42 -10.59 -18.95 -13.54
CA ARG A 42 -10.12 -17.57 -13.25
C ARG A 42 -9.13 -17.48 -12.09
N ILE A 43 -9.31 -18.30 -11.05
CA ILE A 43 -8.34 -18.38 -9.94
C ILE A 43 -7.05 -18.99 -10.45
N LEU A 44 -7.11 -20.09 -11.20
CA LEU A 44 -5.93 -20.73 -11.77
C LEU A 44 -5.22 -19.80 -12.77
N PHE A 45 -5.94 -18.99 -13.54
CA PHE A 45 -5.37 -18.01 -14.49
C PHE A 45 -4.76 -16.80 -13.78
N MET A 46 -5.36 -16.30 -12.69
CA MET A 46 -4.72 -15.29 -11.83
C MET A 46 -3.46 -15.83 -11.16
N PHE A 47 -3.51 -17.05 -10.63
CA PHE A 47 -2.32 -17.74 -10.10
C PHE A 47 -1.27 -17.94 -11.19
N LEU A 48 -1.66 -18.29 -12.42
CA LEU A 48 -0.75 -18.46 -13.55
C LEU A 48 -0.12 -17.13 -13.99
N CYS A 49 -0.88 -16.03 -14.02
CA CYS A 49 -0.35 -14.69 -14.31
C CYS A 49 0.58 -14.19 -13.21
N PHE A 50 0.28 -14.47 -11.94
CA PHE A 50 1.16 -14.16 -10.81
C PHE A 50 2.45 -14.99 -10.88
N PHE A 51 2.35 -16.28 -11.21
CA PHE A 51 3.51 -17.13 -11.49
C PHE A 51 4.28 -16.65 -12.71
N LEU A 52 3.63 -16.23 -13.79
CA LEU A 52 4.31 -15.72 -15.01
C LEU A 52 5.07 -14.41 -14.74
N GLN A 53 4.58 -13.57 -13.83
CA GLN A 53 5.26 -12.34 -13.41
C GLN A 53 6.35 -12.62 -12.36
N ALA A 54 6.14 -13.59 -11.46
CA ALA A 54 7.14 -14.09 -10.52
C ALA A 54 8.24 -14.93 -11.20
N SER A 55 7.96 -15.56 -12.34
CA SER A 55 8.92 -16.38 -13.10
C SER A 55 10.08 -15.55 -13.65
N PHE A 56 9.93 -14.23 -13.77
CA PHE A 56 10.97 -13.34 -14.28
C PHE A 56 11.80 -12.66 -13.18
N LEU A 57 11.41 -12.71 -11.90
CA LEU A 57 12.00 -11.88 -10.84
C LEU A 57 12.63 -12.64 -9.67
N GLY A 58 12.52 -13.97 -9.63
CA GLY A 58 13.00 -14.77 -8.50
C GLY A 58 11.98 -14.80 -7.34
N SER A 59 12.13 -15.77 -6.44
CA SER A 59 11.26 -15.89 -5.26
C SER A 59 11.77 -14.98 -4.14
N PRO A 60 10.92 -14.16 -3.49
CA PRO A 60 11.35 -13.38 -2.34
C PRO A 60 11.50 -14.22 -1.06
N VAL A 61 11.12 -15.49 -1.09
CA VAL A 61 11.09 -16.36 0.09
C VAL A 61 12.50 -16.54 0.67
N ILE A 62 12.62 -16.33 1.97
CA ILE A 62 13.86 -16.61 2.71
C ILE A 62 13.88 -18.11 3.02
N ASP A 63 14.75 -18.84 2.33
CA ASP A 63 14.92 -20.28 2.50
C ASP A 63 15.32 -20.66 3.93
N GLN A 64 14.87 -21.85 4.36
CA GLN A 64 15.20 -22.38 5.68
C GLN A 64 16.72 -22.51 5.91
N SER A 65 17.49 -22.75 4.85
CA SER A 65 18.96 -22.81 4.92
C SER A 65 19.59 -21.50 5.37
N LEU A 66 19.04 -20.35 4.95
CA LEU A 66 19.49 -19.02 5.37
C LEU A 66 19.12 -18.75 6.83
N VAL A 67 17.93 -19.18 7.25
CA VAL A 67 17.50 -19.12 8.66
C VAL A 67 18.44 -19.95 9.53
N ASP A 68 18.74 -21.18 9.11
CA ASP A 68 19.65 -22.08 9.84
C ASP A 68 21.07 -21.52 9.90
N LEU A 69 21.55 -20.87 8.83
CA LEU A 69 22.83 -20.17 8.81
C LEU A 69 22.85 -19.00 9.80
N ALA A 70 21.78 -18.20 9.83
CA ALA A 70 21.66 -17.09 10.77
C ALA A 70 21.62 -17.57 12.23
N LEU A 71 20.98 -18.70 12.51
CA LEU A 71 20.92 -19.32 13.84
C LEU A 71 22.26 -19.91 14.29
N LYS A 72 23.17 -20.25 13.37
CA LYS A 72 24.52 -20.74 13.72
C LYS A 72 25.44 -19.64 14.24
N ILE A 73 25.10 -18.37 14.04
CA ILE A 73 25.94 -17.26 14.52
C ILE A 73 25.90 -17.20 16.06
N PRO A 74 27.06 -17.10 16.74
CA PRO A 74 27.10 -16.97 18.19
C PRO A 74 26.24 -15.80 18.68
N LYS A 75 25.46 -16.02 19.74
CA LYS A 75 24.47 -15.10 20.33
C LYS A 75 23.12 -14.99 19.59
N CYS A 76 22.95 -15.61 18.42
CA CYS A 76 21.65 -15.67 17.76
C CYS A 76 20.78 -16.78 18.40
N LEU A 77 19.66 -16.39 19.00
CA LEU A 77 18.71 -17.28 19.68
C LEU A 77 17.42 -17.48 18.88
N SER A 78 17.02 -16.48 18.10
CA SER A 78 15.84 -16.60 17.23
C SER A 78 15.90 -15.66 16.03
N VAL A 79 15.20 -16.03 14.96
CA VAL A 79 15.16 -15.28 13.71
C VAL A 79 13.71 -14.94 13.35
N SER A 80 13.49 -13.75 12.81
CA SER A 80 12.25 -13.35 12.14
C SER A 80 12.54 -13.03 10.68
N ARG A 81 11.56 -13.28 9.81
CA ARG A 81 11.60 -12.98 8.38
C ARG A 81 10.65 -11.82 8.08
N VAL A 82 11.13 -10.76 7.46
CA VAL A 82 10.32 -9.59 7.09
C VAL A 82 10.33 -9.39 5.58
N LEU A 83 9.16 -9.22 4.97
CA LEU A 83 9.05 -8.86 3.57
C LEU A 83 8.91 -7.34 3.45
N VAL A 84 9.78 -6.72 2.66
CA VAL A 84 9.73 -5.29 2.35
C VAL A 84 9.22 -5.12 0.92
N LEU A 85 8.06 -4.50 0.77
CA LEU A 85 7.50 -4.14 -0.53
C LEU A 85 7.86 -2.68 -0.83
N TYR A 86 8.74 -2.45 -1.81
CA TYR A 86 9.13 -1.10 -2.21
C TYR A 86 8.29 -0.65 -3.40
N THR A 87 7.31 0.22 -3.13
CA THR A 87 6.35 0.69 -4.14
C THR A 87 6.78 1.99 -4.81
N GLY A 88 7.76 2.69 -4.23
CA GLY A 88 8.26 3.99 -4.69
C GLY A 88 8.24 5.04 -3.59
N GLY A 89 8.08 6.30 -4.00
CA GLY A 89 8.17 7.45 -3.11
C GLY A 89 9.58 7.95 -2.82
N THR A 90 9.67 9.11 -2.19
CA THR A 90 10.90 9.87 -1.98
C THR A 90 12.02 9.07 -1.32
N ILE A 91 11.69 8.11 -0.44
CA ILE A 91 12.66 7.30 0.29
C ILE A 91 13.72 6.63 -0.60
N GLY A 92 13.36 6.25 -1.83
CA GLY A 92 14.29 5.62 -2.77
C GLY A 92 14.52 6.40 -4.06
N MET A 93 14.12 7.67 -4.12
CA MET A 93 14.34 8.51 -5.29
C MET A 93 15.81 8.92 -5.44
N LYS A 94 16.20 9.19 -6.69
CA LYS A 94 17.52 9.76 -7.03
C LYS A 94 17.37 11.23 -7.36
N CYS A 95 18.32 12.06 -6.92
CA CYS A 95 18.42 13.43 -7.40
C CYS A 95 18.99 13.42 -8.83
N VAL A 96 18.18 13.84 -9.80
CA VAL A 96 18.55 14.01 -11.21
C VAL A 96 18.24 15.45 -11.61
N ASN A 97 19.27 16.21 -11.97
CA ASN A 97 19.16 17.62 -12.37
C ASN A 97 18.45 18.52 -11.33
N GLY A 98 18.62 18.23 -10.04
CA GLY A 98 18.03 19.01 -8.94
C GLY A 98 16.60 18.62 -8.57
N SER A 99 16.01 17.62 -9.22
CA SER A 99 14.70 17.05 -8.90
C SER A 99 14.82 15.60 -8.47
N TYR A 100 14.02 15.18 -7.50
CA TYR A 100 13.93 13.78 -7.10
C TYR A 100 12.99 13.01 -8.03
N CYS A 101 13.45 11.88 -8.56
CA CYS A 101 12.64 10.99 -9.38
C CYS A 101 12.90 9.51 -9.04
N SER A 102 11.90 8.67 -9.29
CA SER A 102 12.01 7.22 -9.20
C SER A 102 12.90 6.71 -10.33
N VAL A 103 13.94 5.97 -9.99
CA VAL A 103 14.85 5.34 -10.95
C VAL A 103 14.88 3.84 -10.68
N GLU A 104 14.59 3.05 -11.70
CA GLU A 104 14.62 1.58 -11.63
C GLU A 104 16.02 1.08 -11.25
N ASN A 105 16.08 0.03 -10.43
CA ASN A 105 17.31 -0.64 -10.04
C ASN A 105 18.35 0.32 -9.43
N PHE A 106 17.89 1.46 -8.89
CA PHE A 106 18.72 2.40 -8.18
C PHE A 106 18.73 2.11 -6.68
N PHE A 107 17.56 1.77 -6.13
CA PHE A 107 17.39 1.67 -4.69
C PHE A 107 18.24 0.54 -4.11
N LEU A 108 18.04 -0.70 -4.57
CA LEU A 108 18.72 -1.88 -4.05
C LEU A 108 20.26 -1.79 -4.16
N PRO A 109 20.88 -1.49 -5.32
CA PRO A 109 22.34 -1.41 -5.41
C PRO A 109 22.95 -0.23 -4.64
N THR A 110 22.21 0.86 -4.47
CA THR A 110 22.69 2.02 -3.69
C THR A 110 22.55 1.76 -2.20
N LEU A 111 21.48 1.09 -1.79
CA LEU A 111 21.24 0.69 -0.42
C LEU A 111 22.39 -0.19 0.09
N TYR A 112 22.84 -1.14 -0.72
CA TYR A 112 24.03 -1.96 -0.43
C TYR A 112 25.29 -1.12 -0.15
N LYS A 113 25.60 -0.13 -1.01
CA LYS A 113 26.80 0.71 -0.88
C LYS A 113 26.83 1.48 0.43
N ILE A 114 25.68 1.94 0.92
CA ILE A 114 25.57 2.64 2.19
C ILE A 114 25.62 1.67 3.38
N HIS A 115 25.01 0.50 3.23
CA HIS A 115 24.92 -0.53 4.27
C HIS A 115 26.24 -1.21 4.65
N LEU A 116 27.30 -1.12 3.83
CA LEU A 116 28.63 -1.61 4.19
C LEU A 116 29.15 -1.02 5.51
N ASN A 117 28.62 0.13 5.95
CA ASN A 117 28.94 0.76 7.23
C ASN A 117 27.97 0.39 8.38
N TYR A 118 26.80 -0.17 8.08
CA TYR A 118 25.74 -0.51 9.03
C TYR A 118 25.41 -2.00 9.00
N LEU A 119 26.39 -2.85 9.34
CA LEU A 119 26.24 -4.20 9.89
C LEU A 119 25.24 -5.19 9.23
N THR A 120 24.80 -4.96 7.99
CA THR A 120 23.96 -5.90 7.26
C THR A 120 24.77 -6.71 6.27
N GLU A 121 24.55 -8.02 6.28
CA GLU A 121 25.14 -8.95 5.32
C GLU A 121 24.13 -9.22 4.21
N ILE A 122 24.57 -9.18 2.94
CA ILE A 122 23.78 -9.67 1.81
C ILE A 122 23.81 -11.20 1.84
N LEU A 123 22.63 -11.79 1.74
CA LEU A 123 22.45 -13.24 1.68
C LEU A 123 22.18 -13.75 0.26
N THR A 124 21.45 -12.96 -0.55
CA THR A 124 21.11 -13.30 -1.94
C THR A 124 20.94 -12.02 -2.77
N GLU A 125 21.34 -12.06 -4.04
CA GLU A 125 21.26 -10.92 -4.97
C GLU A 125 20.55 -11.30 -6.28
N SER A 126 19.47 -10.58 -6.60
CA SER A 126 18.91 -10.45 -7.94
C SER A 126 18.59 -8.97 -8.22
N ASP A 127 18.28 -8.62 -9.47
CA ASP A 127 18.09 -7.22 -9.89
C ASP A 127 16.99 -6.50 -9.10
N HIS A 128 15.93 -7.21 -8.72
CA HIS A 128 14.75 -6.64 -8.07
C HIS A 128 14.44 -7.23 -6.69
N ILE A 129 15.19 -8.26 -6.28
CA ILE A 129 14.99 -8.93 -5.00
C ILE A 129 16.34 -9.10 -4.31
N GLN A 130 16.45 -8.55 -3.10
CA GLN A 130 17.66 -8.68 -2.30
C GLN A 130 17.33 -8.99 -0.85
N THR A 131 18.05 -9.95 -0.29
CA THR A 131 17.87 -10.40 1.09
C THR A 131 19.05 -9.94 1.94
N TYR A 132 18.71 -9.35 3.08
CA TYR A 132 19.62 -8.73 4.03
C TYR A 132 19.37 -9.27 5.44
N ALA A 133 20.35 -9.07 6.32
CA ALA A 133 20.24 -9.44 7.72
C ALA A 133 20.59 -8.26 8.62
N LEU A 134 19.69 -7.84 9.50
CA LEU A 134 20.02 -6.89 10.56
C LEU A 134 20.98 -7.51 11.59
N PRO A 135 21.66 -6.66 12.40
CA PRO A 135 22.46 -7.11 13.53
C PRO A 135 21.61 -7.88 14.54
N ILE A 136 22.27 -8.76 15.29
CA ILE A 136 21.64 -9.44 16.44
C ILE A 136 21.41 -8.39 17.53
N ASP A 137 20.18 -8.29 18.02
CA ASP A 137 19.82 -7.38 19.09
C ASP A 137 20.30 -7.85 20.47
N LYS A 138 20.04 -7.06 21.50
CA LYS A 138 20.42 -7.37 22.89
C LYS A 138 19.77 -8.64 23.44
N THR A 139 18.64 -9.06 22.86
CA THR A 139 17.89 -10.26 23.25
C THR A 139 18.37 -11.51 22.52
N GLY A 140 19.33 -11.38 21.60
CA GLY A 140 19.78 -12.48 20.74
C GLY A 140 18.84 -12.71 19.56
N HIS A 141 17.94 -11.78 19.26
CA HIS A 141 17.03 -11.88 18.13
C HIS A 141 17.64 -11.25 16.87
N ARG A 142 17.47 -11.89 15.72
CA ARG A 142 17.94 -11.38 14.42
C ARG A 142 16.80 -11.27 13.43
N ILE A 143 16.79 -10.20 12.64
CA ILE A 143 15.78 -9.96 11.62
C ILE A 143 16.43 -10.15 10.24
N LEU A 144 15.94 -11.12 9.48
CA LEU A 144 16.23 -11.25 8.06
C LEU A 144 15.12 -10.56 7.29
N TYR A 145 15.47 -9.79 6.27
CA TYR A 145 14.46 -9.12 5.46
C TYR A 145 14.79 -9.19 3.98
N THR A 146 13.76 -9.39 3.16
CA THR A 146 13.87 -9.41 1.72
C THR A 146 13.14 -8.21 1.15
N ILE A 147 13.81 -7.42 0.33
CA ILE A 147 13.21 -6.29 -0.37
C ILE A 147 12.81 -6.72 -1.77
N VAL A 148 11.56 -6.45 -2.13
CA VAL A 148 11.01 -6.60 -3.48
C VAL A 148 10.76 -5.21 -4.05
N GLU A 149 11.50 -4.84 -5.08
CA GLU A 149 11.33 -3.58 -5.81
C GLU A 149 10.19 -3.73 -6.84
N TYR A 150 9.17 -2.86 -6.75
CA TYR A 150 8.07 -2.87 -7.70
C TYR A 150 8.47 -2.28 -9.05
N TRP A 151 7.88 -2.83 -10.10
CA TRP A 151 7.89 -2.25 -11.43
C TRP A 151 6.46 -1.93 -11.90
N PRO A 152 6.19 -0.70 -12.38
CA PRO A 152 7.02 0.51 -12.19
C PRO A 152 7.03 0.98 -10.73
N LEU A 153 8.07 1.73 -10.34
CA LEU A 153 8.06 2.52 -9.10
C LEU A 153 7.20 3.77 -9.30
N LEU A 154 6.32 4.07 -8.35
CA LEU A 154 5.35 5.14 -8.48
C LEU A 154 5.59 6.26 -7.46
N ASP A 155 5.34 7.50 -7.88
CA ASP A 155 5.05 8.56 -6.92
C ASP A 155 3.73 8.23 -6.24
N SER A 156 3.65 8.48 -4.93
CA SER A 156 2.42 8.25 -4.17
C SER A 156 1.21 9.00 -4.74
N SER A 157 1.43 10.15 -5.38
CA SER A 157 0.38 10.94 -6.04
C SER A 157 -0.26 10.23 -7.24
N ASP A 158 0.45 9.28 -7.86
CA ASP A 158 -0.03 8.50 -9.01
C ASP A 158 -0.64 7.15 -8.62
N LEU A 159 -0.63 6.79 -7.33
CA LEU A 159 -1.16 5.52 -6.86
C LEU A 159 -2.68 5.47 -6.95
N SER A 160 -3.18 4.34 -7.46
CA SER A 160 -4.60 4.06 -7.58
C SER A 160 -5.01 2.85 -6.71
N MET A 161 -6.30 2.50 -6.75
CA MET A 161 -6.78 1.29 -6.08
C MET A 161 -6.14 0.01 -6.63
N ASN A 162 -5.60 0.01 -7.85
CA ASN A 162 -4.94 -1.18 -8.39
C ASN A 162 -3.65 -1.49 -7.64
N GLU A 163 -2.89 -0.46 -7.27
CA GLU A 163 -1.66 -0.60 -6.50
C GLU A 163 -1.95 -1.05 -5.08
N TRP A 164 -3.03 -0.55 -4.45
CA TRP A 164 -3.48 -1.05 -3.15
C TRP A 164 -3.85 -2.55 -3.21
N LYS A 165 -4.54 -2.97 -4.27
CA LYS A 165 -4.88 -4.39 -4.49
C LYS A 165 -3.61 -5.22 -4.66
N ARG A 166 -2.63 -4.74 -5.43
CA ARG A 166 -1.35 -5.41 -5.63
C ARG A 166 -0.63 -5.63 -4.30
N ILE A 167 -0.50 -4.58 -3.47
CA ILE A 167 0.13 -4.68 -2.15
C ILE A 167 -0.60 -5.71 -1.28
N ALA A 168 -1.94 -5.65 -1.22
CA ALA A 168 -2.72 -6.60 -0.43
C ALA A 168 -2.59 -8.05 -0.95
N GLN A 169 -2.54 -8.25 -2.26
CA GLN A 169 -2.33 -9.55 -2.90
C GLN A 169 -0.94 -10.11 -2.62
N ASP A 170 0.10 -9.29 -2.66
CA ASP A 170 1.47 -9.72 -2.36
C ASP A 170 1.61 -10.11 -0.88
N ILE A 171 1.06 -9.30 0.04
CA ILE A 171 1.01 -9.65 1.47
C ILE A 171 0.28 -10.98 1.68
N TYR A 172 -0.83 -11.21 0.97
CA TYR A 172 -1.59 -12.45 1.05
C TYR A 172 -0.82 -13.65 0.48
N ALA A 173 -0.16 -13.48 -0.67
CA ALA A 173 0.60 -14.53 -1.33
C ALA A 173 1.76 -15.03 -0.45
N PHE A 174 2.43 -14.11 0.26
CA PHE A 174 3.58 -14.43 1.11
C PHE A 174 3.23 -14.46 2.59
N TYR A 175 1.94 -14.53 2.95
CA TYR A 175 1.50 -14.34 4.32
C TYR A 175 2.10 -15.36 5.28
N ASN A 176 2.24 -16.62 4.86
CA ASN A 176 2.77 -17.69 5.71
C ASN A 176 4.31 -17.68 5.80
N GLU A 177 4.97 -17.04 4.83
CA GLU A 177 6.41 -17.17 4.59
C GLU A 177 7.20 -16.12 5.37
N PHE A 178 6.53 -15.07 5.84
CA PHE A 178 7.12 -13.98 6.60
C PHE A 178 6.38 -13.75 7.91
N ASP A 179 7.09 -13.24 8.91
CA ASP A 179 6.58 -12.94 10.24
C ASP A 179 6.01 -11.52 10.34
N GLY A 180 6.41 -10.63 9.42
CA GLY A 180 5.91 -9.26 9.30
C GLY A 180 6.18 -8.65 7.94
N PHE A 181 5.53 -7.52 7.66
CA PHE A 181 5.60 -6.82 6.39
C PHE A 181 5.95 -5.35 6.58
N VAL A 182 6.82 -4.83 5.73
CA VAL A 182 7.10 -3.40 5.61
C VAL A 182 6.71 -2.96 4.20
N VAL A 183 6.05 -1.81 4.07
CA VAL A 183 5.73 -1.22 2.77
C VAL A 183 6.38 0.15 2.70
N LEU A 184 7.37 0.30 1.83
CA LEU A 184 8.02 1.58 1.56
C LEU A 184 7.20 2.33 0.51
N HIS A 185 6.76 3.54 0.88
CA HIS A 185 5.74 4.28 0.16
C HIS A 185 6.03 5.79 0.18
N GLY A 186 5.53 6.52 -0.83
CA GLY A 186 5.60 7.99 -0.87
C GLY A 186 4.66 8.65 0.15
N THR A 187 5.03 9.81 0.68
CA THR A 187 4.32 10.38 1.83
C THR A 187 2.97 11.01 1.47
N ASP A 188 2.74 11.45 0.24
CA ASP A 188 1.57 12.25 -0.13
C ASP A 188 0.24 11.51 0.05
N THR A 189 0.19 10.23 -0.32
CA THR A 189 -1.01 9.39 -0.21
C THR A 189 -0.85 8.25 0.79
N LEU A 190 0.22 8.24 1.60
CA LEU A 190 0.50 7.17 2.56
C LEU A 190 -0.67 6.91 3.52
N ALA A 191 -1.31 7.97 4.02
CA ALA A 191 -2.48 7.85 4.91
C ALA A 191 -3.68 7.16 4.23
N TYR A 192 -3.88 7.40 2.92
CA TYR A 192 -4.92 6.73 2.13
C TYR A 192 -4.60 5.24 1.97
N THR A 193 -3.37 4.91 1.57
CA THR A 193 -2.94 3.51 1.43
C THR A 193 -3.01 2.76 2.76
N ALA A 194 -2.53 3.35 3.86
CA ALA A 194 -2.60 2.76 5.20
C ALA A 194 -4.05 2.48 5.63
N SER A 195 -4.95 3.43 5.35
CA SER A 195 -6.39 3.28 5.64
C SER A 195 -7.02 2.19 4.76
N ALA A 196 -6.76 2.19 3.45
CA ALA A 196 -7.27 1.19 2.52
C ALA A 196 -6.82 -0.22 2.94
N LEU A 197 -5.52 -0.43 3.18
CA LEU A 197 -4.99 -1.72 3.63
C LEU A 197 -5.57 -2.15 4.98
N SER A 198 -5.84 -1.21 5.90
CA SER A 198 -6.51 -1.53 7.18
C SER A 198 -7.89 -2.19 6.98
N PHE A 199 -8.61 -1.83 5.91
CA PHE A 199 -9.89 -2.44 5.55
C PHE A 199 -9.73 -3.67 4.64
N MET A 200 -8.72 -3.68 3.77
CA MET A 200 -8.49 -4.79 2.85
C MET A 200 -7.98 -6.05 3.56
N LEU A 201 -7.15 -5.91 4.59
CA LEU A 201 -6.48 -7.01 5.30
C LEU A 201 -7.31 -7.46 6.52
N GLU A 202 -8.37 -8.24 6.28
CA GLU A 202 -9.25 -8.73 7.35
C GLU A 202 -8.61 -9.91 8.10
N ASN A 203 -8.75 -9.90 9.43
CA ASN A 203 -8.18 -10.92 10.33
C ASN A 203 -6.65 -10.99 10.25
N LEU A 204 -6.02 -9.82 10.11
CA LEU A 204 -4.57 -9.67 10.18
C LEU A 204 -4.06 -10.07 11.58
N ASP A 205 -3.10 -11.00 11.61
CA ASP A 205 -2.41 -11.51 12.79
C ASP A 205 -0.89 -11.18 12.79
N LYS A 206 -0.41 -10.43 11.79
CA LYS A 206 1.00 -10.07 11.60
C LYS A 206 1.15 -8.56 11.40
N PRO A 207 2.24 -7.93 11.85
CA PRO A 207 2.45 -6.51 11.67
C PRO A 207 2.62 -6.16 10.19
N VAL A 208 1.92 -5.11 9.75
CA VAL A 208 2.12 -4.47 8.45
C VAL A 208 2.47 -3.01 8.72
N VAL A 209 3.73 -2.64 8.50
CA VAL A 209 4.25 -1.31 8.81
C VAL A 209 4.51 -0.54 7.53
N LEU A 210 3.73 0.51 7.28
CA LEU A 210 4.00 1.45 6.20
C LEU A 210 4.98 2.50 6.68
N THR A 211 5.90 2.88 5.81
CA THR A 211 6.82 3.98 6.10
C THR A 211 7.31 4.63 4.81
N GLY A 212 8.04 5.72 4.95
CA GLY A 212 8.59 6.51 3.85
C GLY A 212 9.56 7.56 4.38
N ALA A 213 9.82 8.59 3.60
CA ALA A 213 10.74 9.65 3.98
C ALA A 213 10.40 10.98 3.29
N GLN A 214 10.82 12.09 3.89
CA GLN A 214 10.80 13.40 3.22
C GLN A 214 12.05 13.61 2.36
N LEU A 215 13.16 12.95 2.70
CA LEU A 215 14.39 12.94 1.89
C LEU A 215 14.77 11.50 1.54
N PRO A 216 15.35 11.23 0.36
CA PRO A 216 15.80 9.88 0.04
C PRO A 216 16.76 9.34 1.08
N VAL A 217 16.74 8.03 1.31
CA VAL A 217 17.60 7.34 2.29
C VAL A 217 19.10 7.54 2.01
N PHE A 218 19.43 7.90 0.78
CA PHE A 218 20.80 8.12 0.31
C PHE A 218 21.35 9.53 0.58
N GLU A 219 20.50 10.46 1.01
CA GLU A 219 20.93 11.81 1.37
C GLU A 219 21.65 11.84 2.71
N PHE A 220 22.65 12.73 2.86
CA PHE A 220 23.47 12.83 4.07
C PHE A 220 22.65 13.03 5.35
N ARG A 221 21.59 13.84 5.28
CA ARG A 221 20.69 14.11 6.40
C ARG A 221 19.28 13.71 6.04
N SER A 222 19.03 12.40 6.02
CA SER A 222 17.73 11.81 5.70
C SER A 222 17.00 11.29 6.94
N ASP A 223 15.68 11.44 6.96
CA ASP A 223 14.79 10.73 7.89
C ASP A 223 14.52 9.28 7.46
N GLY A 224 14.76 8.95 6.19
CA GLY A 224 14.41 7.66 5.61
C GLY A 224 15.11 6.47 6.24
N TRP A 225 16.34 6.63 6.70
CA TRP A 225 17.08 5.53 7.35
C TRP A 225 16.44 5.12 8.67
N ASN A 226 16.19 6.08 9.55
CA ASN A 226 15.59 5.82 10.86
C ASN A 226 14.16 5.28 10.73
N ASN A 227 13.38 5.87 9.81
CA ASN A 227 12.04 5.39 9.50
C ASN A 227 12.06 3.93 8.99
N PHE A 228 12.94 3.59 8.05
CA PHE A 228 13.03 2.24 7.52
C PHE A 228 13.52 1.23 8.55
N LEU A 229 14.60 1.53 9.26
CA LEU A 229 15.15 0.65 10.30
C LEU A 229 14.13 0.40 11.41
N GLY A 230 13.47 1.45 11.89
CA GLY A 230 12.41 1.32 12.89
C GLY A 230 11.25 0.45 12.39
N ALA A 231 10.88 0.57 11.11
CA ALA A 231 9.79 -0.23 10.53
C ALA A 231 10.15 -1.72 10.49
N LEU A 232 11.40 -2.04 10.12
CA LEU A 232 11.93 -3.40 10.19
C LEU A 232 11.93 -3.94 11.64
N MET A 233 12.35 -3.12 12.61
CA MET A 233 12.36 -3.50 14.03
C MET A 233 10.95 -3.77 14.57
N ILE A 234 9.94 -2.97 14.18
CA ILE A 234 8.55 -3.21 14.59
C ILE A 234 7.99 -4.47 13.90
N ALA A 235 8.24 -4.62 12.59
CA ALA A 235 7.72 -5.75 11.83
C ALA A 235 8.35 -7.10 12.24
N GLY A 236 9.66 -7.12 12.50
CA GLY A 236 10.41 -8.34 12.84
C GLY A 236 10.59 -8.57 14.33
N GLY A 237 10.46 -7.55 15.18
CA GLY A 237 10.83 -7.58 16.60
C GLY A 237 9.86 -8.29 17.55
N LYS A 238 8.92 -9.08 17.01
CA LYS A 238 7.94 -9.89 17.79
C LYS A 238 7.07 -9.08 18.75
N TYR A 239 6.83 -7.81 18.44
CA TYR A 239 5.79 -7.03 19.08
C TYR A 239 4.42 -7.57 18.64
N ALA A 240 3.52 -7.83 19.58
CA ALA A 240 2.18 -8.37 19.31
C ALA A 240 1.22 -7.34 18.66
N ILE A 241 1.68 -6.67 17.59
CA ILE A 241 1.01 -5.58 16.89
C ILE A 241 0.43 -6.13 15.58
N CYS A 242 -0.79 -6.66 15.65
CA CYS A 242 -1.49 -7.28 14.52
C CYS A 242 -2.33 -6.25 13.73
N GLU A 243 -1.70 -5.17 13.28
CA GLU A 243 -2.37 -4.04 12.63
C GLU A 243 -1.59 -3.49 11.45
N VAL A 244 -2.30 -2.78 10.57
CA VAL A 244 -1.68 -1.87 9.60
C VAL A 244 -1.33 -0.58 10.34
N THR A 245 -0.03 -0.31 10.41
CA THR A 245 0.55 0.81 11.16
C THR A 245 1.40 1.67 10.25
N VAL A 246 1.67 2.89 10.71
CA VAL A 246 2.56 3.83 10.03
C VAL A 246 3.63 4.27 11.00
N LEU A 247 4.89 4.10 10.62
CA LEU A 247 6.02 4.56 11.42
C LEU A 247 6.68 5.78 10.78
N PHE A 248 6.69 6.89 11.50
CA PHE A 248 7.38 8.13 11.12
C PHE A 248 7.88 8.86 12.36
N HIS A 249 9.08 9.43 12.28
CA HIS A 249 9.66 10.29 13.32
C HIS A 249 9.56 9.66 14.72
N ASP A 250 10.05 8.41 14.82
CA ASP A 250 10.12 7.63 16.05
C ASP A 250 8.75 7.30 16.69
N LYS A 251 7.63 7.53 16.00
CA LYS A 251 6.28 7.22 16.46
C LYS A 251 5.60 6.22 15.55
N LEU A 252 4.96 5.22 16.15
CA LEU A 252 4.14 4.23 15.47
C LEU A 252 2.66 4.56 15.65
N PHE A 253 1.96 4.82 14.56
CA PHE A 253 0.55 5.17 14.57
C PHE A 253 -0.31 4.05 13.97
N ARG A 254 -1.59 4.00 14.38
CA ARG A 254 -2.59 3.20 13.66
C ARG A 254 -2.81 3.78 12.27
N GLY A 255 -2.63 2.98 11.22
CA GLY A 255 -2.64 3.46 9.83
C GLY A 255 -3.94 4.15 9.41
N SER A 256 -5.09 3.68 9.90
CA SER A 256 -6.41 4.27 9.65
C SER A 256 -6.73 5.55 10.45
N ARG A 257 -5.76 6.07 11.23
CA ARG A 257 -5.96 7.21 12.14
C ARG A 257 -5.01 8.38 11.89
N ILE A 258 -4.15 8.29 10.88
CA ILE A 258 -3.17 9.33 10.57
C ILE A 258 -3.66 10.32 9.53
N VAL A 259 -3.09 11.52 9.57
CA VAL A 259 -3.18 12.53 8.51
C VAL A 259 -1.79 13.13 8.27
N LYS A 260 -1.47 13.47 7.02
CA LYS A 260 -0.24 14.22 6.70
C LYS A 260 -0.45 15.68 7.08
N CYS A 261 0.31 16.19 8.04
CA CYS A 261 0.19 17.55 8.57
C CYS A 261 1.27 18.49 8.04
N SER A 262 2.36 17.96 7.51
CA SER A 262 3.49 18.75 7.04
C SER A 262 4.09 18.16 5.75
N SER A 263 4.46 19.05 4.83
CA SER A 263 5.16 18.74 3.59
C SER A 263 6.69 18.87 3.70
N ASN A 264 7.19 19.51 4.76
CA ASN A 264 8.61 19.93 4.84
C ASN A 264 9.32 19.41 6.10
N ASN A 265 8.61 19.28 7.21
CA ASN A 265 9.16 18.73 8.46
C ASN A 265 9.21 17.20 8.40
N PHE A 266 10.22 16.62 9.03
CA PHE A 266 10.34 15.17 9.22
C PHE A 266 9.20 14.60 10.08
N ASP A 267 8.68 15.36 11.05
CA ASP A 267 7.41 15.05 11.73
C ASP A 267 6.24 15.40 10.80
N ALA A 268 6.02 14.52 9.82
CA ALA A 268 5.11 14.77 8.70
C ALA A 268 3.67 14.31 8.98
N PHE A 269 3.48 13.40 9.92
CA PHE A 269 2.20 12.73 10.19
C PHE A 269 1.78 12.90 11.63
N GLU A 270 0.48 13.11 11.83
CA GLU A 270 -0.13 13.13 13.16
C GLU A 270 -1.32 12.18 13.20
N SER A 271 -1.67 11.71 14.40
CA SER A 271 -2.92 11.04 14.67
C SER A 271 -3.77 11.88 15.62
N PRO A 272 -4.66 12.76 15.11
CA PRO A 272 -5.28 13.80 15.92
C PRO A 272 -6.28 13.26 16.95
N ASN A 273 -6.86 12.09 16.69
CA ASN A 273 -7.93 11.51 17.51
C ASN A 273 -7.56 10.14 18.09
N TYR A 274 -6.29 9.73 17.98
CA TYR A 274 -5.82 8.47 18.55
C TYR A 274 -4.34 8.57 18.91
N PRO A 275 -3.90 8.17 20.12
CA PRO A 275 -2.50 8.23 20.49
C PRO A 275 -1.63 7.27 19.66
N ALA A 276 -0.33 7.54 19.62
CA ALA A 276 0.66 6.61 19.06
C ALA A 276 0.61 5.27 19.82
N ILE A 277 0.70 4.16 19.08
CA ILE A 277 0.73 2.80 19.63
C ILE A 277 2.09 2.52 20.27
N ALA A 278 3.17 3.04 19.68
CA ALA A 278 4.51 2.87 20.18
C ALA A 278 5.38 4.11 19.92
N GLU A 279 6.40 4.29 20.76
CA GLU A 279 7.44 5.30 20.60
C GLU A 279 8.82 4.62 20.63
N LEU A 280 9.65 4.95 19.64
CA LEU A 280 10.99 4.41 19.44
C LEU A 280 12.01 5.38 20.05
N GLY A 281 12.11 5.35 21.38
CA GLY A 281 13.13 6.10 22.11
C GLY A 281 14.46 5.34 22.21
N THR A 282 15.16 5.51 23.34
CA THR A 282 16.30 4.65 23.69
C THR A 282 15.92 3.16 23.76
N GLU A 283 14.66 2.91 24.10
CA GLU A 283 13.99 1.61 24.02
C GLU A 283 12.66 1.79 23.30
N ILE A 284 12.17 0.73 22.65
CA ILE A 284 10.87 0.73 22.00
C ILE A 284 9.80 0.51 23.08
N THR A 285 8.95 1.51 23.28
CA THR A 285 7.85 1.44 24.24
C THR A 285 6.54 1.23 23.50
N VAL A 286 5.86 0.12 23.76
CA VAL A 286 4.58 -0.23 23.13
C VAL A 286 3.47 -0.16 24.16
N ASN A 287 2.41 0.58 23.85
CA ASN A 287 1.20 0.61 24.65
C ASN A 287 0.20 -0.44 24.13
N TYR A 288 0.25 -1.63 24.72
CA TYR A 288 -0.57 -2.78 24.32
C TYR A 288 -2.08 -2.56 24.54
N ASP A 289 -2.49 -1.65 25.42
CA ASP A 289 -3.90 -1.33 25.67
C ASP A 289 -4.54 -0.58 24.49
N LEU A 290 -3.73 0.06 23.66
CA LEU A 290 -4.18 0.75 22.45
C LEU A 290 -4.34 -0.21 21.25
N ILE A 291 -3.81 -1.44 21.34
CA ILE A 291 -3.86 -2.39 20.24
C ILE A 291 -5.27 -2.98 20.17
N PHE A 292 -5.92 -2.83 19.02
CA PHE A 292 -7.31 -3.20 18.81
C PHE A 292 -7.48 -4.72 18.76
N ARG A 293 -6.50 -5.46 18.24
CA ARG A 293 -6.56 -6.91 18.05
C ARG A 293 -5.44 -7.62 18.77
N LYS A 294 -5.81 -8.65 19.55
CA LYS A 294 -4.85 -9.60 20.10
C LYS A 294 -4.52 -10.65 19.03
N PRO A 295 -3.26 -11.16 18.99
CA PRO A 295 -2.89 -12.25 18.11
C PRO A 295 -3.73 -13.50 18.33
N GLY A 296 -3.89 -14.32 17.28
CA GLY A 296 -4.47 -15.66 17.39
C GLY A 296 -5.99 -15.67 17.30
N LEU A 297 -6.55 -14.80 16.46
CA LEU A 297 -7.98 -14.83 16.17
C LEU A 297 -8.36 -16.17 15.52
N PRO A 298 -9.53 -16.74 15.85
CA PRO A 298 -9.95 -18.04 15.31
C PRO A 298 -10.33 -17.99 13.81
N LYS A 299 -10.33 -16.80 13.20
CA LYS A 299 -10.75 -16.61 11.80
C LYS A 299 -9.53 -16.58 10.89
N PRO A 300 -9.60 -17.22 9.70
CA PRO A 300 -8.50 -17.16 8.75
C PRO A 300 -8.31 -15.73 8.23
N PHE A 301 -7.06 -15.39 7.97
CA PHE A 301 -6.68 -14.18 7.26
C PHE A 301 -7.30 -14.16 5.86
N CYS A 302 -7.90 -13.04 5.47
CA CYS A 302 -8.53 -12.87 4.17
C CYS A 302 -8.34 -11.43 3.64
N ILE A 303 -8.37 -11.30 2.32
CA ILE A 303 -8.23 -10.00 1.65
C ILE A 303 -9.50 -9.58 0.89
N HIS A 304 -9.82 -8.28 0.98
CA HIS A 304 -10.92 -7.66 0.24
C HIS A 304 -10.37 -6.75 -0.86
N THR A 305 -10.33 -7.24 -2.08
CA THR A 305 -9.80 -6.47 -3.23
C THR A 305 -10.88 -5.71 -3.99
N ASN A 306 -12.16 -5.98 -3.74
CA ASN A 306 -13.28 -5.34 -4.43
C ASN A 306 -13.73 -4.06 -3.71
N LEU A 307 -12.92 -3.00 -3.83
CA LEU A 307 -13.26 -1.67 -3.31
C LEU A 307 -14.11 -0.87 -4.32
N CYS A 308 -15.08 -0.11 -3.81
CA CYS A 308 -15.91 0.77 -4.63
C CYS A 308 -15.12 2.02 -5.04
N GLN A 309 -14.92 2.23 -6.34
CA GLN A 309 -14.27 3.42 -6.89
C GLN A 309 -15.18 4.65 -6.97
N ASP A 310 -16.50 4.43 -7.01
CA ASP A 310 -17.49 5.49 -7.16
C ASP A 310 -17.77 6.21 -5.83
N VAL A 311 -16.71 6.75 -5.21
CA VAL A 311 -16.78 7.52 -3.96
C VAL A 311 -16.18 8.90 -4.15
N ALA A 312 -16.79 9.92 -3.55
CA ALA A 312 -16.34 11.30 -3.64
C ALA A 312 -16.11 11.91 -2.25
N ILE A 313 -15.25 12.94 -2.18
CA ILE A 313 -15.09 13.79 -1.00
C ILE A 313 -15.53 15.20 -1.38
N LEU A 314 -16.48 15.74 -0.62
CA LEU A 314 -17.01 17.09 -0.78
C LEU A 314 -16.59 17.94 0.43
N ASN A 315 -15.77 18.95 0.17
CA ASN A 315 -15.43 19.95 1.17
C ASN A 315 -16.45 21.08 1.16
N ILE A 316 -17.18 21.26 2.26
CA ILE A 316 -18.11 22.37 2.41
C ILE A 316 -17.34 23.61 2.89
N PHE A 317 -17.46 24.69 2.13
CA PHE A 317 -16.94 26.01 2.43
C PHE A 317 -18.06 27.06 2.31
N PRO A 318 -17.92 28.25 2.94
CA PRO A 318 -18.94 29.29 2.82
C PRO A 318 -19.18 29.67 1.36
N LEU A 319 -20.44 29.85 0.97
CA LEU A 319 -20.88 30.20 -0.39
C LEU A 319 -20.78 29.08 -1.45
N ILE A 320 -20.57 27.82 -1.05
CA ILE A 320 -20.72 26.69 -1.98
C ILE A 320 -22.14 26.67 -2.56
N SER A 321 -22.26 26.61 -3.89
CA SER A 321 -23.56 26.66 -4.56
C SER A 321 -24.26 25.30 -4.54
N LYS A 322 -25.60 25.32 -4.57
CA LYS A 322 -26.41 24.10 -4.67
C LYS A 322 -26.09 23.33 -5.94
N GLU A 323 -25.86 24.04 -7.03
CA GLU A 323 -25.56 23.49 -8.35
C GLU A 323 -24.23 22.71 -8.33
N HIS A 324 -23.23 23.22 -7.61
CA HIS A 324 -21.95 22.52 -7.43
C HIS A 324 -22.13 21.20 -6.67
N ILE A 325 -22.92 21.20 -5.59
CA ILE A 325 -23.21 20.00 -4.81
C ILE A 325 -23.95 18.95 -5.66
N ILE A 326 -24.97 19.36 -6.42
CA ILE A 326 -25.73 18.47 -7.31
C ILE A 326 -24.83 17.87 -8.40
N SER A 327 -23.93 18.69 -8.97
CA SER A 327 -22.97 18.22 -9.97
C SER A 327 -22.06 17.12 -9.40
N MET A 328 -21.52 17.30 -8.19
CA MET A 328 -20.68 16.28 -7.54
C MET A 328 -21.46 15.02 -7.12
N LEU A 329 -22.76 15.12 -6.88
CA LEU A 329 -23.65 13.99 -6.56
C LEU A 329 -24.15 13.24 -7.81
N SER A 330 -23.82 13.69 -9.02
CA SER A 330 -24.29 13.04 -10.23
C SER A 330 -23.73 11.61 -10.34
N PRO A 331 -24.48 10.65 -10.93
CA PRO A 331 -23.98 9.31 -11.19
C PRO A 331 -22.64 9.35 -11.95
N PRO A 332 -21.68 8.45 -11.66
CA PRO A 332 -21.87 7.14 -11.03
C PRO A 332 -21.66 7.06 -9.51
N ILE A 333 -21.51 8.20 -8.80
CA ILE A 333 -21.16 8.23 -7.36
C ILE A 333 -22.15 7.42 -6.50
N LYS A 334 -21.62 6.45 -5.74
CA LYS A 334 -22.36 5.56 -4.81
C LYS A 334 -22.23 5.98 -3.35
N GLY A 335 -21.23 6.79 -3.02
CA GLY A 335 -21.03 7.31 -1.67
C GLY A 335 -20.26 8.63 -1.68
N MET A 336 -20.59 9.53 -0.76
CA MET A 336 -19.93 10.83 -0.64
C MET A 336 -19.57 11.11 0.81
N PHE A 337 -18.32 11.51 1.05
CA PHE A 337 -17.86 12.00 2.35
C PHE A 337 -17.95 13.52 2.37
N VAL A 338 -18.62 14.08 3.37
CA VAL A 338 -18.86 15.52 3.47
C VAL A 338 -18.05 16.10 4.62
N LEU A 339 -17.07 16.95 4.31
CA LEU A 339 -16.24 17.62 5.29
C LEU A 339 -16.83 19.01 5.60
N PHE A 340 -17.27 19.24 6.84
CA PHE A 340 -17.74 20.56 7.28
C PHE A 340 -16.63 21.33 8.00
N ILE A 341 -16.71 22.67 7.91
CA ILE A 341 -15.74 23.66 8.40
C ILE A 341 -15.26 23.45 9.86
N LYS A 342 -16.02 22.75 10.71
CA LYS A 342 -15.62 22.42 12.09
C LYS A 342 -15.93 20.99 12.56
N LYS A 343 -16.52 20.13 11.73
CA LYS A 343 -16.87 18.74 12.09
C LYS A 343 -16.87 17.86 10.84
N MET A 344 -16.24 16.69 10.94
CA MET A 344 -16.44 15.64 9.95
C MET A 344 -17.76 14.91 10.30
N TYR A 345 -18.78 15.03 9.46
CA TYR A 345 -19.95 14.17 9.53
C TYR A 345 -19.87 13.19 8.36
N ILE A 346 -19.84 11.89 8.64
CA ILE A 346 -20.06 10.88 7.60
C ILE A 346 -21.56 10.88 7.31
N ILE A 347 -21.99 11.72 6.38
CA ILE A 347 -23.32 11.61 5.80
C ILE A 347 -23.18 10.64 4.63
N LEU A 348 -23.42 9.35 4.90
CA LEU A 348 -23.55 8.37 3.84
C LEU A 348 -24.87 8.64 3.10
N LEU A 349 -24.84 9.61 2.18
CA LEU A 349 -25.89 9.77 1.18
C LEU A 349 -25.74 8.60 0.21
N ILE A 350 -26.39 7.48 0.53
CA ILE A 350 -26.64 6.41 -0.44
C ILE A 350 -27.62 7.01 -1.44
N ILE A 351 -27.09 7.51 -2.55
CA ILE A 351 -27.89 7.94 -3.68
C ILE A 351 -28.51 6.66 -4.25
N LYS A 352 -29.83 6.53 -4.09
CA LYS A 352 -30.58 5.33 -4.45
C LYS A 352 -31.08 5.40 -5.89
#